data_AF-A0A7H4LND7-F1
#
_entry.id   AF-A0A7H4LND7-F1
#
_cell.length_a   1.000
_cell.length_b   1.000
_cell.length_c   1.000
_cell.angle_alpha   90.00
_cell.angle_beta   90.00
_cell.angle_gamma   90.00
#
_symmetry.space_group_name_H-M   'P 1'
#
loop_
_entity.id
_entity.type
_entity.pdbx_description
1 polymer ?
#
loop_
_entity_poly.entity_id
_entity_poly.type
_entity_poly.pdbx_seq_one_letter_code
_entity_poly.pdbx_strand_id
1 'polypeptide(L)'
;MWRSNMLYFPICRFNHWFSFVVCLKERLFVFLDSFYDQFSDFHLDIRDTMVNNFIKIWDMYVTPIMRKRIDFENFDIVYPAVPKQTNTHDCRIFSVMYMKHWTPRTPIGNLFSSADIDNIRIKLANELYFSTFNSADKKFVTNIFGDK
;
A
#
# COMPACT_ATOMS: atom_id res chain seq x y z
N MET A 1 9.38 -17.63 -13.44
CA MET A 1 9.22 -17.50 -11.98
C MET A 1 8.94 -16.02 -11.69
N TRP A 2 7.85 -15.69 -10.99
CA TRP A 2 7.53 -14.29 -10.65
C TRP A 2 8.60 -13.72 -9.73
N ARG A 3 9.04 -12.46 -9.92
CA ARG A 3 9.97 -11.80 -9.00
C ARG A 3 9.29 -11.31 -7.71
N SER A 4 7.97 -11.14 -7.73
CA SER A 4 7.13 -10.85 -6.55
C SER A 4 5.73 -11.44 -6.75
N ASN A 5 5.11 -11.92 -5.67
CA ASN A 5 3.71 -12.37 -5.65
C ASN A 5 2.71 -11.27 -5.26
N MET A 6 3.22 -10.13 -4.80
CA MET A 6 2.46 -8.98 -4.30
C MET A 6 2.89 -7.73 -5.06
N LEU A 7 1.92 -7.04 -5.65
CA LEU A 7 2.13 -5.77 -6.35
C LEU A 7 1.34 -4.69 -5.61
N TYR A 8 2.03 -3.65 -5.15
CA TYR A 8 1.42 -2.58 -4.36
C TYR A 8 1.36 -1.29 -5.19
N PHE A 9 0.17 -0.70 -5.25
CA PHE A 9 -0.09 0.54 -5.96
C PHE A 9 -0.71 1.55 -4.98
N PRO A 10 0.05 2.53 -4.47
CA PRO A 10 -0.51 3.62 -3.70
C PRO A 10 -1.30 4.54 -4.65
N ILE A 11 -2.56 4.80 -4.33
CA ILE A 11 -3.48 5.59 -5.15
C ILE A 11 -3.86 6.85 -4.40
N CYS A 12 -3.82 7.99 -5.09
CA CYS A 12 -4.33 9.26 -4.60
C CYS A 12 -5.45 9.74 -5.51
N ARG A 13 -6.64 9.96 -4.97
CA ARG A 13 -7.79 10.53 -5.69
C ARG A 13 -8.55 11.47 -4.75
N PHE A 14 -8.86 12.66 -5.24
CA PHE A 14 -9.56 13.70 -4.45
C PHE A 14 -8.92 13.95 -3.07
N ASN A 15 -7.58 14.00 -3.03
CA ASN A 15 -6.79 14.17 -1.81
C ASN A 15 -6.93 13.05 -0.76
N HIS A 16 -7.51 11.91 -1.13
CA HIS A 16 -7.56 10.70 -0.32
C HIS A 16 -6.58 9.64 -0.83
N TRP A 17 -5.88 8.99 0.09
CA TRP A 17 -4.92 7.93 -0.20
C TRP A 17 -5.45 6.57 0.23
N PHE A 18 -5.33 5.58 -0.65
CA PHE A 18 -5.56 4.17 -0.34
C PHE A 18 -4.55 3.30 -1.10
N SER A 19 -4.47 2.02 -0.78
CA SER A 19 -3.60 1.08 -1.48
C SER A 19 -4.39 0.02 -2.23
N PHE A 20 -4.12 -0.09 -3.53
CA PHE A 20 -4.58 -1.20 -4.36
C PHE A 20 -3.47 -2.25 -4.45
N VAL A 21 -3.78 -3.49 -4.10
CA VAL A 21 -2.80 -4.58 -4.06
C VAL A 21 -3.27 -5.73 -4.92
N VAL A 22 -2.39 -6.23 -5.76
CA VAL A 22 -2.64 -7.44 -6.56
C VAL A 22 -1.84 -8.59 -5.97
N CYS A 23 -2.54 -9.57 -5.42
CA CYS A 23 -1.96 -10.81 -4.89
C CYS A 23 -2.08 -11.91 -5.96
N LEU A 24 -1.01 -12.13 -6.71
CA LEU A 24 -1.01 -13.10 -7.82
C LEU A 24 -1.18 -14.54 -7.35
N LYS A 25 -0.65 -14.88 -6.16
CA LYS A 25 -0.68 -16.24 -5.62
C LYS A 25 -2.06 -16.64 -5.12
N GLU A 26 -2.69 -15.77 -4.33
CA GLU A 26 -4.02 -16.01 -3.76
C GLU A 26 -5.15 -15.56 -4.71
N ARG A 27 -4.81 -15.01 -5.88
CA ARG A 27 -5.75 -14.52 -6.90
C ARG A 27 -6.66 -13.42 -6.36
N LEU A 28 -6.08 -12.38 -5.77
CA LEU A 28 -6.85 -11.29 -5.16
C LEU A 28 -6.52 -9.92 -5.75
N PHE A 29 -7.57 -9.13 -5.95
CA PHE A 29 -7.54 -7.68 -6.06
C PHE A 29 -7.99 -7.08 -4.73
N VAL A 30 -7.11 -6.35 -4.06
CA VAL A 30 -7.31 -5.94 -2.67
C VAL A 30 -7.33 -4.44 -2.57
N PHE A 31 -8.34 -3.90 -1.91
CA PHE A 31 -8.45 -2.47 -1.62
C PHE A 31 -8.26 -2.26 -0.11
N LEU A 32 -7.16 -1.58 0.24
CA LEU A 32 -6.81 -1.25 1.62
C LEU A 32 -7.01 0.25 1.82
N ASP A 33 -8.12 0.60 2.46
CA ASP A 33 -8.57 1.97 2.64
C ASP A 33 -8.94 2.22 4.11
N SER A 34 -8.34 3.25 4.70
CA SER A 34 -8.53 3.65 6.09
C SER A 34 -9.79 4.46 6.33
N PHE A 35 -10.45 4.97 5.30
CA PHE A 35 -11.60 5.87 5.41
C PHE A 35 -12.86 5.29 4.76
N TYR A 36 -12.76 4.86 3.51
CA TYR A 36 -13.90 4.32 2.77
C TYR A 36 -13.96 2.78 2.86
N ASP A 37 -15.14 2.20 2.64
CA ASP A 37 -15.36 0.75 2.53
C ASP A 37 -15.85 0.35 1.14
N GLN A 38 -16.13 -0.94 0.95
CA GLN A 38 -16.52 -1.51 -0.34
C GLN A 38 -17.87 -1.01 -0.88
N PHE A 39 -18.71 -0.44 -0.03
CA PHE A 39 -20.05 0.03 -0.38
C PHE A 39 -20.12 1.56 -0.48
N SER A 40 -19.02 2.26 -0.24
CA SER A 40 -18.99 3.72 -0.42
C SER A 40 -19.10 4.09 -1.90
N ASP A 41 -19.78 5.20 -2.18
CA ASP A 41 -19.87 5.77 -3.53
C ASP A 41 -18.47 5.99 -4.14
N PHE A 42 -17.50 6.36 -3.31
CA PHE A 42 -16.11 6.53 -3.71
C PHE A 42 -15.53 5.27 -4.34
N HIS A 43 -15.71 4.09 -3.72
CA HIS A 43 -15.18 2.83 -4.24
C HIS A 43 -16.04 2.25 -5.34
N LEU A 44 -17.37 2.40 -5.27
CA LEU A 44 -18.27 1.97 -6.34
C LEU A 44 -17.96 2.67 -7.68
N ASP A 45 -17.52 3.94 -7.65
CA ASP A 45 -17.12 4.70 -8.85
C ASP A 45 -15.79 4.23 -9.46
N ILE A 46 -14.80 3.82 -8.65
CA ILE A 46 -13.43 3.60 -9.13
C ILE A 46 -12.99 2.14 -9.23
N ARG A 47 -13.55 1.23 -8.42
CA ARG A 47 -13.05 -0.13 -8.23
C ARG A 47 -12.93 -0.91 -9.54
N ASP A 48 -14.02 -0.99 -10.30
CA ASP A 48 -14.06 -1.80 -11.53
C ASP A 48 -13.18 -1.17 -12.62
N THR A 49 -13.15 0.16 -12.70
CA THR A 49 -12.25 0.90 -13.60
C THR A 49 -10.79 0.57 -13.31
N MET A 50 -10.39 0.54 -12.03
CA MET A 50 -9.03 0.21 -11.64
C MET A 50 -8.63 -1.23 -11.99
N VAL A 51 -9.50 -2.20 -11.68
CA VAL A 51 -9.26 -3.62 -11.99
C VAL A 51 -9.13 -3.81 -13.50
N ASN A 52 -10.06 -3.26 -14.29
CA ASN A 52 -10.05 -3.37 -15.74
C ASN A 52 -8.81 -2.72 -16.36
N ASN A 53 -8.39 -1.55 -15.86
CA ASN A 53 -7.17 -0.88 -16.32
C ASN A 53 -5.92 -1.70 -16.00
N PHE A 54 -5.84 -2.29 -14.82
CA PHE A 54 -4.73 -3.17 -14.45
C PHE A 54 -4.63 -4.37 -15.41
N ILE A 55 -5.74 -5.07 -15.64
CA ILE A 55 -5.80 -6.24 -16.54
C ILE A 55 -5.37 -5.84 -17.95
N LYS A 56 -5.90 -4.72 -18.47
CA LYS A 56 -5.56 -4.21 -19.80
C LYS A 56 -4.06 -3.89 -19.95
N ILE A 57 -3.47 -3.20 -18.97
CA ILE A 57 -2.03 -2.88 -18.97
C ILE A 57 -1.20 -4.16 -18.87
N TRP A 58 -1.62 -5.10 -18.03
CA TRP A 58 -0.95 -6.38 -17.89
C TRP A 58 -0.94 -7.17 -19.20
N ASP A 59 -2.08 -7.29 -19.86
CA ASP A 59 -2.20 -8.01 -21.13
C ASP A 59 -1.44 -7.33 -22.26
N MET A 60 -1.37 -6.00 -22.25
CA MET A 60 -0.64 -5.23 -23.26
C MET A 60 0.89 -5.37 -23.12
N TYR A 61 1.41 -5.34 -21.89
CA TYR A 61 2.86 -5.20 -21.67
C TYR A 61 3.52 -6.40 -20.99
N VAL A 62 2.82 -7.09 -20.09
CA VAL A 62 3.40 -8.18 -19.29
C VAL A 62 3.18 -9.54 -19.94
N THR A 63 1.96 -9.82 -20.41
CA THR A 63 1.62 -11.09 -21.08
C THR A 63 2.56 -11.42 -22.25
N PRO A 64 2.91 -10.48 -23.17
CA PRO A 64 3.83 -10.77 -24.28
C PRO A 64 5.25 -11.12 -23.83
N ILE A 65 5.75 -10.47 -22.77
CA ILE A 65 7.08 -10.71 -22.22
C ILE A 65 7.13 -12.07 -21.51
N MET A 66 6.09 -12.38 -20.75
CA MET A 66 6.06 -13.57 -19.91
C MET A 66 5.62 -14.84 -20.65
N ARG A 67 4.99 -14.69 -21.83
CA ARG A 67 4.46 -15.79 -22.66
C ARG A 67 3.54 -16.74 -21.87
N LYS A 68 2.91 -16.21 -20.83
CA LYS A 68 1.97 -16.92 -19.95
C LYS A 68 0.84 -15.96 -19.59
N ARG A 69 -0.38 -16.36 -19.92
CA ARG A 69 -1.58 -15.64 -19.53
C ARG A 69 -1.92 -15.96 -18.08
N ILE A 70 -2.23 -14.93 -17.30
CA ILE A 70 -2.92 -15.09 -16.03
C ILE A 70 -4.40 -14.87 -16.31
N ASP A 71 -5.22 -15.74 -15.74
CA ASP A 71 -6.66 -15.59 -15.76
C ASP A 71 -7.09 -14.71 -14.57
N PHE A 72 -7.19 -13.41 -14.83
CA PHE A 72 -7.66 -12.44 -13.83
C PHE A 72 -9.17 -12.45 -13.63
N GLU A 73 -9.94 -13.11 -14.50
CA GLU A 73 -11.41 -13.22 -14.33
C GLU A 73 -11.75 -14.08 -13.11
N ASN A 74 -10.85 -14.98 -12.72
CA ASN A 74 -10.93 -15.82 -11.52
C ASN A 74 -10.26 -15.20 -10.28
N PHE A 75 -10.03 -13.88 -10.26
CA PHE A 75 -9.54 -13.17 -9.08
C PHE A 75 -10.69 -12.57 -8.29
N ASP A 76 -10.67 -12.73 -6.96
CA ASP A 76 -11.64 -12.11 -6.08
C ASP A 76 -11.27 -10.65 -5.79
N ILE A 77 -12.27 -9.77 -5.70
CA ILE A 77 -12.09 -8.42 -5.19
C ILE A 77 -12.40 -8.40 -3.69
N VAL A 78 -11.45 -7.96 -2.86
CA VAL A 78 -11.56 -8.02 -1.41
C VAL A 78 -11.26 -6.67 -0.74
N TYR A 79 -12.02 -6.39 0.32
CA TYR A 79 -11.84 -5.26 1.23
C TYR A 79 -11.61 -5.79 2.64
N PRO A 80 -10.35 -6.10 3.02
CA PRO A 80 -10.04 -6.65 4.33
C PRO A 80 -10.40 -5.68 5.47
N ALA A 81 -10.66 -6.23 6.66
CA ALA A 81 -10.72 -5.43 7.88
C ALA A 81 -9.33 -4.86 8.20
N VAL A 82 -9.19 -3.54 8.11
CA VAL A 82 -7.94 -2.80 8.36
C VAL A 82 -8.16 -1.71 9.41
N PRO A 83 -7.11 -1.29 10.15
CA PRO A 83 -7.20 -0.13 11.04
C PRO A 83 -7.78 1.08 10.31
N LYS A 84 -8.84 1.70 10.85
CA LYS A 84 -9.48 2.87 10.24
C LYS A 84 -8.91 4.16 10.80
N GLN A 85 -8.93 5.23 10.01
CA GLN A 85 -8.57 6.57 10.46
C GLN A 85 -9.81 7.28 11.02
N THR A 86 -9.59 8.20 11.97
CA THR A 86 -10.65 9.02 12.57
C THR A 86 -10.62 10.49 12.12
N ASN A 87 -9.62 10.88 11.33
CA ASN A 87 -9.47 12.22 10.76
C ASN A 87 -9.40 12.18 9.23
N THR A 88 -9.16 13.32 8.59
CA THR A 88 -9.18 13.48 7.13
C THR A 88 -7.82 13.55 6.47
N HIS A 89 -6.71 13.44 7.23
CA HIS A 89 -5.36 13.73 6.72
C HIS A 89 -4.32 12.62 6.94
N ASP A 90 -4.67 11.56 7.67
CA ASP A 90 -3.75 10.45 7.95
C ASP A 90 -3.76 9.33 6.91
N CYS A 91 -4.65 9.37 5.92
CA CYS A 91 -4.83 8.32 4.90
C CYS A 91 -3.53 7.88 4.22
N ARG A 92 -2.58 8.80 4.06
CA ARG A 92 -1.25 8.49 3.50
C ARG A 92 -0.40 7.62 4.43
N ILE A 93 -0.42 7.88 5.73
CA ILE A 93 0.32 7.07 6.72
C ILE A 93 -0.29 5.68 6.83
N PHE A 94 -1.61 5.59 6.86
CA PHE A 94 -2.31 4.29 6.83
C PHE A 94 -1.94 3.50 5.58
N SER A 95 -1.98 4.12 4.39
CA SER A 95 -1.60 3.47 3.13
C SER A 95 -0.16 2.93 3.16
N VAL A 96 0.80 3.70 3.68
CA VAL A 96 2.19 3.25 3.85
C VAL A 96 2.27 2.04 4.78
N MET A 97 1.57 2.09 5.92
CA MET A 97 1.57 0.99 6.90
C MET A 97 0.90 -0.27 6.35
N TYR A 98 -0.15 -0.13 5.53
CA TYR A 98 -0.77 -1.23 4.82
C TYR A 98 0.22 -1.88 3.85
N MET A 99 0.92 -1.11 3.02
CA MET A 99 1.92 -1.66 2.10
C MET A 99 3.09 -2.32 2.85
N LYS A 100 3.47 -1.81 4.02
CA LYS A 100 4.57 -2.35 4.83
C LYS A 100 4.23 -3.67 5.50
N HIS A 101 2.97 -3.89 5.90
CA HIS A 101 2.61 -5.00 6.79
C HIS A 101 1.54 -5.95 6.25
N TRP A 102 0.70 -5.49 5.32
CA TRP A 102 -0.45 -6.29 4.89
C TRP A 102 -0.01 -7.48 4.04
N THR A 103 -0.56 -8.63 4.40
CA THR A 103 -0.61 -9.83 3.57
C THR A 103 -1.99 -10.46 3.77
N PRO A 104 -2.43 -11.39 2.91
CA PRO A 104 -3.73 -12.07 3.07
C PRO A 104 -3.91 -12.76 4.44
N ARG A 105 -2.82 -13.07 5.15
CA ARG A 105 -2.84 -13.74 6.45
C ARG A 105 -2.47 -12.82 7.62
N THR A 106 -2.13 -11.55 7.36
CA THR A 106 -1.75 -10.62 8.43
C THR A 106 -3.00 -10.10 9.12
N PRO A 107 -3.17 -10.28 10.45
CA PRO A 107 -4.22 -9.63 11.22
C PRO A 107 -3.84 -8.16 11.47
N ILE A 108 -3.81 -7.35 10.41
CA ILE A 108 -3.27 -5.98 10.44
C ILE A 108 -4.02 -5.06 11.42
N GLY A 109 -5.28 -5.37 11.74
CA GLY A 109 -6.07 -4.70 12.77
C GLY A 109 -5.40 -4.63 14.15
N ASN A 110 -4.49 -5.57 14.44
CA ASN A 110 -3.80 -5.65 15.73
C ASN A 110 -2.41 -5.00 15.71
N LEU A 111 -1.95 -4.46 14.57
CA LEU A 111 -0.59 -3.94 14.42
C LEU A 111 -0.46 -2.45 14.75
N PHE A 112 -1.50 -1.66 14.48
CA PHE A 112 -1.54 -0.23 14.77
C PHE A 112 -2.96 0.31 14.73
N SER A 113 -3.14 1.52 15.26
CA SER A 113 -4.40 2.26 15.26
C SER A 113 -4.15 3.75 14.96
N SER A 114 -5.23 4.56 14.90
CA SER A 114 -5.10 6.02 14.81
C SER A 114 -4.28 6.64 15.95
N ALA A 115 -4.30 6.03 17.14
CA ALA A 115 -3.54 6.55 18.29
C ALA A 115 -2.02 6.45 18.10
N ASP A 116 -1.56 5.58 17.20
CA ASP A 116 -0.14 5.33 16.98
C ASP A 116 0.46 6.23 15.89
N ILE A 117 -0.37 6.99 15.16
CA ILE A 117 0.03 7.66 13.91
C ILE A 117 1.15 8.69 14.13
N ASP A 118 1.09 9.47 15.20
CA ASP A 118 2.13 10.46 15.51
C ASP A 118 3.50 9.78 15.71
N ASN A 119 3.51 8.68 16.47
CA ASN A 119 4.73 7.89 16.68
C ASN A 119 5.19 7.20 15.40
N ILE A 120 4.27 6.72 14.56
CA ILE A 120 4.57 6.12 13.27
C ILE A 120 5.23 7.15 12.33
N ARG A 121 4.74 8.39 12.30
CA ARG A 121 5.34 9.48 11.50
C ARG A 121 6.80 9.71 11.87
N ILE A 122 7.11 9.77 13.17
CA ILE A 122 8.48 9.91 13.67
C ILE A 122 9.34 8.71 13.25
N LYS A 123 8.82 7.49 13.42
CA LYS A 123 9.53 6.27 13.02
C LYS A 123 9.83 6.23 11.53
N LEU A 124 8.85 6.54 10.68
CA LEU A 124 9.01 6.59 9.23
C LEU A 124 10.02 7.66 8.81
N ALA A 125 9.98 8.85 9.43
CA ALA A 125 10.95 9.90 9.17
C ALA A 125 12.38 9.46 9.52
N ASN A 126 12.57 8.82 10.67
CA ASN A 126 13.86 8.26 11.07
C ASN A 126 14.33 7.14 10.13
N GLU A 127 13.44 6.20 9.78
CA GLU A 127 13.75 5.12 8.83
C GLU A 127 14.20 5.67 7.47
N LEU A 128 13.48 6.68 6.94
CA LEU A 128 13.85 7.34 5.68
C LEU A 128 15.18 8.09 5.81
N TYR A 129 15.36 8.84 6.89
CA TYR A 129 16.57 9.64 7.09
C TYR A 129 17.81 8.74 7.21
N PHE A 130 17.73 7.66 7.99
CA PHE A 130 18.86 6.75 8.21
C PHE A 130 18.99 5.65 7.15
N SER A 131 18.04 5.50 6.24
CA SER A 131 18.10 4.55 5.12
C SER A 131 19.42 4.62 4.36
N THR A 132 19.94 3.45 3.95
CA THR A 132 21.12 3.34 3.10
C THR A 132 20.90 3.92 1.70
N PHE A 133 19.64 4.07 1.28
CA PHE A 133 19.26 4.71 0.02
C PHE A 133 19.17 6.23 0.12
N ASN A 134 19.17 6.79 1.35
CA ASN A 134 19.18 8.23 1.53
C ASN A 134 20.61 8.76 1.41
N SER A 135 20.83 9.64 0.41
CA SER A 135 22.11 10.27 0.10
C SER A 135 22.34 11.60 0.83
N ALA A 136 21.40 12.06 1.65
CA ALA A 136 21.56 13.27 2.45
C ALA A 136 22.75 13.13 3.43
N ASP A 137 23.44 14.25 3.69
CA ASP A 137 24.46 14.29 4.74
C ASP A 137 23.81 14.14 6.13
N LYS A 138 24.31 13.18 6.89
CA LYS A 138 23.79 12.79 8.22
C LYS A 138 24.65 13.31 9.36
N LYS A 139 25.82 13.89 9.07
CA LYS A 139 26.80 14.34 10.08
C LYS A 139 26.21 15.31 11.08
N PHE A 140 25.31 16.19 10.65
CA PHE A 140 24.65 17.14 11.55
C PHE A 140 23.91 16.44 12.68
N VAL A 141 23.28 15.29 12.44
CA VAL A 141 22.48 14.55 13.44
C VAL A 141 23.32 13.49 14.16
N THR A 142 24.26 12.83 13.46
CA THR A 142 25.09 11.79 14.06
C THR A 142 26.21 12.33 14.95
N ASN A 143 26.61 13.59 14.75
CA ASN A 143 27.77 14.18 15.44
C ASN A 143 27.38 15.31 16.41
N ILE A 144 26.09 15.46 16.76
CA ILE A 144 25.59 16.51 17.68
C ILE A 144 26.32 16.48 19.02
N PHE A 145 26.63 15.27 19.51
CA PHE A 145 27.34 15.05 20.78
C PHE A 145 28.76 14.54 20.52
N GLY A 146 29.52 15.22 19.65
CA GLY A 146 30.84 14.80 19.17
C GLY A 146 31.70 14.05 20.19
N ASP A 147 32.39 13.02 19.71
CA ASP A 147 33.29 12.16 20.47
C ASP A 147 34.09 12.99 21.51
N LYS A 148 33.85 12.71 22.79
CA LYS A 148 34.72 13.17 23.88
C LYS A 148 36.03 12.41 23.86
#